data_AF-A0A7V1IEI8-F1
#
_entry.id   AF-A0A7V1IEI8-F1
#
_cell.length_a   1.000
_cell.length_b   1.000
_cell.length_c   1.000
_cell.angle_alpha   90.00
_cell.angle_beta   90.00
_cell.angle_gamma   90.00
#
_symmetry.space_group_name_H-M   'P 1'
#
loop_
_entity.id
_entity.type
_entity.pdbx_description
1 polymer ?
#
loop_
_entity_poly.entity_id
_entity_poly.type
_entity_poly.pdbx_seq_one_letter_code
_entity_poly.pdbx_strand_id
1 'polypeptide(L)'
;MMKKAIAGLLALTLVALSTAWAGDWYVSPAGDDGNDGSDAAHAWRTITHAVSSVSGTFADPATVHIAAGTYDRSVEGDFPIEIGSGVGHLILEGADEATTIIDGAGAPDWEEYYLFEADGADRVEFRNLRLTGGRGGVNLEDVDIAAVLAHVTLDGFIPHSWGSALSAIRATGMNGSLELDTVTITSPIVNTYGGGLYASNVAGDITLQDVTFTEPAALYNSGGAVYVNDLGGDFRCIDGTVTEPYADQKGGAFCLLQVAGEIEIRGVAISSPTAMWSDGGAIYIKGGAADGSELDEDWLGGDILLEDLVIDSAYANDNGGAVLIKEVGGAVTLNNLTLTGPNARYSHGGAFYLKEINGILTGNGITVVDPRADDHGGTFYLKDLQNDVTLSNVTITNTDAIYGRGGAFYAEDMGGDITLDGVTIDDSYAGNQGGALYFNDLDGALTLQNLTVDGGH
;
A
#
# COMPACT_ATOMS: atom_id res chain seq x y z
N MET A 1 -63.58 -60.52 10.69
CA MET A 1 -62.29 -61.03 10.19
C MET A 1 -61.76 -59.99 9.21
N MET A 2 -61.00 -58.99 9.64
CA MET A 2 -59.57 -58.98 10.01
C MET A 2 -58.64 -59.28 8.82
N LYS A 3 -57.66 -58.37 8.63
CA LYS A 3 -56.43 -58.39 7.80
C LYS A 3 -56.52 -57.60 6.48
N LYS A 4 -55.60 -56.72 6.09
CA LYS A 4 -54.36 -56.15 6.68
C LYS A 4 -54.04 -54.93 5.80
N ALA A 5 -53.94 -53.72 6.35
CA ALA A 5 -53.26 -52.60 5.68
C ALA A 5 -51.80 -52.64 6.12
N ILE A 6 -50.88 -52.75 5.15
CA ILE A 6 -49.44 -52.67 5.39
C ILE A 6 -49.08 -51.19 5.33
N ALA A 7 -48.66 -50.65 6.47
CA ALA A 7 -48.05 -49.33 6.58
C ALA A 7 -46.59 -49.42 6.10
N GLY A 8 -46.26 -48.71 5.03
CA GLY A 8 -44.88 -48.39 4.67
C GLY A 8 -44.51 -47.06 5.34
N LEU A 9 -43.74 -47.13 6.41
CA LEU A 9 -43.18 -45.98 7.10
C LEU A 9 -41.96 -45.49 6.29
N LEU A 10 -42.13 -44.46 5.46
CA LEU A 10 -40.99 -43.69 4.96
C LEU A 10 -40.58 -42.74 6.07
N ALA A 11 -39.54 -43.09 6.82
CA ALA A 11 -38.86 -42.14 7.71
C ALA A 11 -38.03 -41.21 6.82
N LEU A 12 -38.60 -40.07 6.45
CA LEU A 12 -37.86 -38.96 5.89
C LEU A 12 -37.12 -38.31 7.08
N THR A 13 -35.89 -38.74 7.35
CA THR A 13 -34.97 -37.99 8.21
C THR A 13 -34.67 -36.67 7.51
N LEU A 14 -35.40 -35.63 7.91
CA LEU A 14 -35.05 -34.25 7.62
C LEU A 14 -33.76 -33.98 8.40
N VAL A 15 -32.61 -34.08 7.74
CA VAL A 15 -31.41 -33.43 8.22
C VAL A 15 -31.70 -31.94 8.05
N ALA A 16 -32.00 -31.26 9.15
CA ALA A 16 -32.01 -29.81 9.17
C ALA A 16 -30.55 -29.37 8.99
N LEU A 17 -30.13 -29.18 7.74
CA LEU A 17 -29.06 -28.24 7.43
C LEU A 17 -29.67 -26.87 7.68
N SER A 18 -29.57 -26.37 8.90
CA SER A 18 -29.75 -24.94 9.15
C SER A 18 -28.48 -24.27 8.63
N THR A 19 -28.45 -23.95 7.35
CA THR A 19 -27.67 -22.80 6.91
C THR A 19 -28.35 -21.60 7.55
N ALA A 20 -27.69 -20.98 8.52
CA ALA A 20 -28.23 -19.79 9.18
C ALA A 20 -27.98 -18.60 8.23
N TRP A 21 -29.06 -18.05 7.68
CA TRP A 21 -29.04 -16.85 6.85
C TRP A 21 -29.23 -15.65 7.78
N ALA A 22 -28.29 -14.72 7.70
CA ALA A 22 -28.24 -13.41 8.35
C ALA A 22 -28.62 -13.31 9.83
N GLY A 23 -27.74 -12.69 10.58
CA GLY A 23 -27.94 -12.48 12.00
C GLY A 23 -26.66 -12.03 12.68
N ASP A 24 -26.86 -11.45 13.86
CA ASP A 24 -25.81 -11.19 14.83
C ASP A 24 -25.47 -12.50 15.54
N TRP A 25 -24.20 -12.86 15.50
CA TRP A 25 -23.63 -14.02 16.19
C TRP A 25 -22.61 -13.55 17.21
N TYR A 26 -22.39 -14.31 18.27
CA TYR A 26 -21.58 -13.87 19.40
C TYR A 26 -20.48 -14.89 19.72
N VAL A 27 -19.26 -14.40 19.86
CA VAL A 27 -18.07 -15.16 20.26
C VAL A 27 -17.47 -14.53 21.52
N SER A 28 -17.02 -15.38 22.44
CA SER A 28 -16.34 -14.97 23.67
C SER A 28 -15.35 -16.05 24.11
N PRO A 29 -14.15 -15.70 24.62
CA PRO A 29 -13.18 -16.71 25.07
C PRO A 29 -13.71 -17.55 26.26
N ALA A 30 -14.75 -17.07 26.96
CA ALA A 30 -15.44 -17.79 28.03
C ALA A 30 -16.68 -18.57 27.56
N GLY A 31 -16.99 -18.52 26.26
CA GLY A 31 -18.12 -19.20 25.65
C GLY A 31 -17.93 -20.72 25.51
N ASP A 32 -18.85 -21.34 24.77
CA ASP A 32 -18.83 -22.77 24.46
C ASP A 32 -19.32 -22.98 23.02
N ASP A 33 -18.55 -23.66 22.18
CA ASP A 33 -18.91 -23.97 20.79
C ASP A 33 -20.09 -24.97 20.71
N GLY A 34 -20.55 -25.52 21.84
CA GLY A 34 -21.82 -26.23 21.95
C GLY A 34 -23.06 -25.31 22.04
N ASN A 35 -22.89 -24.00 22.24
CA ASN A 35 -23.98 -23.03 22.25
C ASN A 35 -24.49 -22.72 20.83
N ASP A 36 -25.57 -21.95 20.73
CA ASP A 36 -26.15 -21.55 19.44
C ASP A 36 -25.61 -20.23 18.88
N GLY A 37 -24.80 -19.48 19.65
CA GLY A 37 -24.17 -18.23 19.22
C GLY A 37 -25.15 -17.06 19.05
N SER A 38 -26.42 -17.22 19.44
CA SER A 38 -27.50 -16.26 19.11
C SER A 38 -27.53 -15.01 20.00
N ASP A 39 -26.85 -15.05 21.15
CA ASP A 39 -26.70 -13.93 22.07
C ASP A 39 -25.41 -14.05 22.90
N ALA A 40 -25.02 -12.97 23.57
CA ALA A 40 -23.79 -12.92 24.37
C ALA A 40 -23.75 -13.92 25.55
N ALA A 41 -24.89 -14.36 26.08
CA ALA A 41 -24.96 -15.36 27.15
C ALA A 41 -24.83 -16.80 26.63
N HIS A 42 -25.14 -17.02 25.35
CA HIS A 42 -24.98 -18.28 24.62
C HIS A 42 -23.93 -18.13 23.49
N ALA A 43 -22.89 -17.34 23.75
CA ALA A 43 -21.81 -17.13 22.79
C ALA A 43 -21.03 -18.42 22.52
N TRP A 44 -20.56 -18.56 21.29
CA TRP A 44 -19.53 -19.53 20.93
C TRP A 44 -18.20 -19.19 21.59
N ARG A 45 -17.32 -20.18 21.69
CA ARG A 45 -16.01 -20.00 22.30
C ARG A 45 -14.98 -19.47 21.31
N THR A 46 -15.02 -19.98 20.08
CA THR A 46 -13.98 -19.74 19.07
C THR A 46 -14.50 -18.97 17.86
N ILE A 47 -13.65 -18.12 17.31
CA ILE A 47 -13.88 -17.44 16.04
C ILE A 47 -13.89 -18.47 14.90
N THR A 48 -13.00 -19.47 14.97
CA THR A 48 -12.94 -20.60 14.03
C THR A 48 -14.28 -21.32 13.89
N HIS A 49 -14.97 -21.58 15.00
CA HIS A 49 -16.30 -22.18 14.95
C HIS A 49 -17.32 -21.23 14.33
N ALA A 50 -17.26 -19.94 14.65
CA ALA A 50 -18.17 -18.94 14.11
C ALA A 50 -18.07 -18.84 12.58
N VAL A 51 -16.87 -18.63 12.04
CA VAL A 51 -16.66 -18.43 10.59
C VAL A 51 -17.02 -19.66 9.77
N SER A 52 -16.91 -20.87 10.34
CA SER A 52 -17.33 -22.12 9.69
C SER A 52 -18.82 -22.41 9.81
N SER A 53 -19.54 -21.73 10.71
CA SER A 53 -20.96 -21.97 11.00
C SER A 53 -21.90 -20.96 10.35
N VAL A 54 -21.39 -19.80 9.94
CA VAL A 54 -22.19 -18.71 9.39
C VAL A 54 -21.85 -18.48 7.92
N SER A 55 -22.86 -18.25 7.11
CA SER A 55 -22.70 -17.80 5.73
C SER A 55 -23.68 -16.66 5.49
N GLY A 56 -23.21 -15.43 5.59
CA GLY A 56 -23.98 -14.25 5.20
C GLY A 56 -24.07 -14.16 3.68
N THR A 57 -24.95 -13.28 3.19
CA THR A 57 -25.02 -12.91 1.77
C THR A 57 -24.80 -11.42 1.61
N PHE A 58 -24.45 -10.98 0.40
CA PHE A 58 -24.28 -9.56 0.13
C PHE A 58 -25.52 -8.71 0.47
N ALA A 59 -26.74 -9.26 0.30
CA ALA A 59 -27.98 -8.55 0.65
C ALA A 59 -28.32 -8.62 2.14
N ASP A 60 -27.71 -9.55 2.87
CA ASP A 60 -28.06 -9.88 4.25
C ASP A 60 -26.80 -10.46 4.95
N PRO A 61 -25.90 -9.58 5.44
CA PRO A 61 -24.60 -9.98 5.98
C PRO A 61 -24.72 -10.78 7.27
N ALA A 62 -23.72 -11.61 7.54
CA ALA A 62 -23.53 -12.23 8.85
C ALA A 62 -22.52 -11.39 9.65
N THR A 63 -22.93 -10.94 10.83
CA THR A 63 -22.03 -10.20 11.74
C THR A 63 -21.71 -11.07 12.94
N VAL A 64 -20.41 -11.30 13.17
CA VAL A 64 -19.90 -12.01 14.35
C VAL A 64 -19.32 -10.98 15.31
N HIS A 65 -20.01 -10.73 16.41
CA HIS A 65 -19.57 -9.88 17.52
C HIS A 65 -18.59 -10.66 18.40
N ILE A 66 -17.34 -10.22 18.42
CA ILE A 66 -16.23 -10.84 19.13
C ILE A 66 -15.99 -10.05 20.42
N ALA A 67 -16.43 -10.62 21.54
CA ALA A 67 -16.26 -9.99 22.84
C ALA A 67 -14.78 -9.75 23.18
N ALA A 68 -14.53 -8.73 23.99
CA ALA A 68 -13.21 -8.44 24.53
C ALA A 68 -12.56 -9.67 25.17
N GLY A 69 -11.29 -9.89 24.87
CA GLY A 69 -10.54 -11.07 25.25
C GLY A 69 -9.35 -11.32 24.33
N THR A 70 -8.51 -12.26 24.73
CA THR A 70 -7.41 -12.77 23.90
C THR A 70 -7.82 -14.13 23.31
N TYR A 71 -7.78 -14.21 21.99
CA TYR A 71 -8.04 -15.41 21.19
C TYR A 71 -6.70 -15.90 20.65
N ASP A 72 -6.05 -16.75 21.43
CA ASP A 72 -4.75 -17.34 21.11
C ASP A 72 -4.89 -18.82 20.71
N ARG A 73 -3.76 -19.50 20.48
CA ARG A 73 -3.74 -20.94 20.16
C ARG A 73 -4.38 -21.84 21.23
N SER A 74 -4.52 -21.37 22.47
CA SER A 74 -5.21 -22.14 23.53
C SER A 74 -6.74 -22.06 23.42
N VAL A 75 -7.24 -20.98 22.81
CA VAL A 75 -8.67 -20.75 22.54
C VAL A 75 -9.04 -21.29 21.16
N GLU A 76 -8.40 -20.78 20.10
CA GLU A 76 -8.71 -21.06 18.69
C GLU A 76 -8.17 -22.41 18.21
N GLY A 77 -7.08 -22.90 18.81
CA GLY A 77 -6.34 -24.05 18.30
C GLY A 77 -5.21 -23.61 17.36
N ASP A 78 -5.23 -24.10 16.13
CA ASP A 78 -4.21 -23.75 15.14
C ASP A 78 -4.70 -22.59 14.26
N PHE A 79 -3.74 -21.81 13.75
CA PHE A 79 -3.97 -20.77 12.74
C PHE A 79 -3.53 -21.27 11.36
N PRO A 80 -4.10 -20.74 10.25
CA PRO A 80 -5.03 -19.61 10.16
C PRO A 80 -6.48 -19.91 10.59
N ILE A 81 -7.23 -18.86 10.90
CA ILE A 81 -8.70 -18.91 10.93
C ILE A 81 -9.20 -18.78 9.48
N GLU A 82 -9.80 -19.86 8.99
CA GLU A 82 -10.19 -20.05 7.58
C GLU A 82 -11.59 -19.51 7.28
N ILE A 83 -11.69 -18.57 6.34
CA ILE A 83 -12.91 -17.99 5.79
C ILE A 83 -13.06 -18.51 4.37
N GLY A 84 -13.86 -19.56 4.21
CA GLY A 84 -13.96 -20.28 2.94
C GLY A 84 -14.85 -19.62 1.88
N SER A 85 -14.68 -20.06 0.63
CA SER A 85 -15.35 -19.56 -0.58
C SER A 85 -16.88 -19.64 -0.65
N GLY A 86 -17.53 -20.21 0.36
CA GLY A 86 -19.00 -20.20 0.49
C GLY A 86 -19.55 -18.96 1.19
N VAL A 87 -18.68 -18.06 1.65
CA VAL A 87 -19.05 -16.89 2.46
C VAL A 87 -19.39 -15.70 1.55
N GLY A 88 -20.67 -15.30 1.55
CA GLY A 88 -21.17 -14.19 0.73
C GLY A 88 -20.88 -12.79 1.31
N HIS A 89 -21.09 -12.59 2.61
CA HIS A 89 -20.68 -11.36 3.30
C HIS A 89 -20.55 -11.61 4.80
N LEU A 90 -19.33 -11.56 5.30
CA LEU A 90 -18.99 -11.76 6.72
C LEU A 90 -18.38 -10.49 7.30
N ILE A 91 -18.86 -10.10 8.48
CA ILE A 91 -18.30 -9.00 9.27
C ILE A 91 -17.83 -9.58 10.61
N LEU A 92 -16.54 -9.45 10.90
CA LEU A 92 -15.94 -9.77 12.19
C LEU A 92 -15.79 -8.46 12.98
N GLU A 93 -16.64 -8.28 13.99
CA GLU A 93 -16.76 -7.05 14.76
C GLU A 93 -16.22 -7.26 16.17
N GLY A 94 -15.02 -6.78 16.44
CA GLY A 94 -14.46 -6.75 17.79
C GLY A 94 -15.12 -5.69 18.68
N ALA A 95 -14.92 -5.82 19.99
CA ALA A 95 -15.44 -4.85 20.95
C ALA A 95 -14.65 -3.52 20.91
N ASP A 96 -13.32 -3.61 20.71
CA ASP A 96 -12.37 -2.50 20.61
C ASP A 96 -10.97 -3.07 20.28
N GLU A 97 -10.16 -2.34 19.49
CA GLU A 97 -8.80 -2.77 19.11
C GLU A 97 -7.89 -3.07 20.31
N ALA A 98 -8.03 -2.34 21.41
CA ALA A 98 -7.20 -2.54 22.60
C ALA A 98 -7.64 -3.73 23.44
N THR A 99 -8.82 -4.33 23.19
CA THR A 99 -9.41 -5.34 24.07
C THR A 99 -9.84 -6.62 23.37
N THR A 100 -10.12 -6.61 22.07
CA THR A 100 -10.34 -7.82 21.26
C THR A 100 -9.06 -8.14 20.50
N ILE A 101 -8.30 -9.12 21.02
CA ILE A 101 -6.94 -9.42 20.57
C ILE A 101 -6.92 -10.85 20.01
N ILE A 102 -6.55 -10.99 18.74
CA ILE A 102 -6.26 -12.28 18.12
C ILE A 102 -4.73 -12.42 18.12
N ASP A 103 -4.21 -13.40 18.87
CA ASP A 103 -2.77 -13.58 19.09
C ASP A 103 -2.27 -14.90 18.51
N GLY A 104 -1.54 -14.83 17.40
CA GLY A 104 -0.98 -15.99 16.73
C GLY A 104 0.26 -16.58 17.39
N ALA A 105 0.84 -15.95 18.40
CA ALA A 105 2.14 -16.36 18.94
C ALA A 105 2.20 -17.82 19.42
N GLY A 106 3.42 -18.37 19.46
CA GLY A 106 3.68 -19.72 19.98
C GLY A 106 3.84 -20.82 18.94
N ALA A 107 3.76 -20.48 17.65
CA ALA A 107 4.13 -21.38 16.56
C ALA A 107 5.61 -21.77 16.57
N PRO A 108 5.98 -22.96 16.07
CA PRO A 108 7.36 -23.25 15.72
C PRO A 108 7.93 -22.26 14.70
N ASP A 109 9.26 -22.07 14.72
CA ASP A 109 9.94 -21.09 13.85
C ASP A 109 9.70 -21.35 12.36
N TRP A 110 9.58 -22.61 11.94
CA TRP A 110 9.43 -23.01 10.54
C TRP A 110 8.00 -22.95 9.99
N GLU A 111 7.00 -22.60 10.81
CA GLU A 111 5.60 -22.53 10.38
C GLU A 111 5.30 -21.12 9.85
N GLU A 112 4.80 -21.05 8.61
CA GLU A 112 4.37 -19.83 7.93
C GLU A 112 2.83 -19.84 7.81
N TYR A 113 2.17 -18.82 8.36
CA TYR A 113 0.71 -18.70 8.38
C TYR A 113 0.29 -17.25 8.64
N TYR A 114 -0.88 -16.88 8.14
CA TYR A 114 -1.58 -15.66 8.54
C TYR A 114 -2.52 -15.95 9.71
N LEU A 115 -2.95 -14.94 10.47
CA LEU A 115 -3.99 -15.16 11.49
C LEU A 115 -5.34 -15.44 10.85
N PHE A 116 -5.64 -14.79 9.73
CA PHE A 116 -6.83 -15.02 8.93
C PHE A 116 -6.46 -15.36 7.49
N GLU A 117 -7.20 -16.31 6.93
CA GLU A 117 -7.14 -16.67 5.52
C GLU A 117 -8.54 -16.60 4.95
N ALA A 118 -8.76 -15.70 3.99
CA ALA A 118 -10.00 -15.60 3.23
C ALA A 118 -9.70 -15.97 1.78
N ASP A 119 -10.11 -17.18 1.40
CA ASP A 119 -9.91 -17.74 0.06
C ASP A 119 -11.27 -17.93 -0.63
N GLY A 120 -11.51 -17.09 -1.64
CA GLY A 120 -12.69 -17.13 -2.49
C GLY A 120 -13.97 -16.57 -1.86
N ALA A 121 -13.89 -15.83 -0.74
CA ALA A 121 -15.04 -15.17 -0.15
C ALA A 121 -15.53 -14.00 -1.03
N ASP A 122 -16.84 -13.76 -1.07
CA ASP A 122 -17.40 -12.61 -1.81
C ASP A 122 -16.99 -11.29 -1.12
N ARG A 123 -17.35 -11.14 0.17
CA ARG A 123 -17.01 -9.95 0.96
C ARG A 123 -16.67 -10.30 2.40
N VAL A 124 -15.55 -9.76 2.90
CA VAL A 124 -15.10 -9.94 4.28
C VAL A 124 -14.70 -8.62 4.90
N GLU A 125 -15.07 -8.42 6.16
CA GLU A 125 -14.73 -7.21 6.90
C GLU A 125 -14.20 -7.55 8.29
N PHE A 126 -13.10 -6.90 8.67
CA PHE A 126 -12.51 -6.97 10.00
C PHE A 126 -12.60 -5.60 10.66
N ARG A 127 -13.19 -5.53 11.85
CA ARG A 127 -13.50 -4.26 12.50
C ARG A 127 -13.16 -4.29 13.99
N ASN A 128 -12.63 -3.19 14.50
CA ASN A 128 -12.46 -2.93 15.94
C ASN A 128 -11.70 -4.04 16.70
N LEU A 129 -10.60 -4.52 16.11
CA LEU A 129 -9.83 -5.63 16.66
C LEU A 129 -8.33 -5.47 16.42
N ARG A 130 -7.53 -6.20 17.19
CA ARG A 130 -6.07 -6.24 17.04
C ARG A 130 -5.61 -7.63 16.63
N LEU A 131 -4.80 -7.67 15.58
CA LEU A 131 -4.12 -8.85 15.05
C LEU A 131 -2.66 -8.77 15.47
N THR A 132 -2.22 -9.68 16.34
CA THR A 132 -0.85 -9.64 16.87
C THR A 132 -0.21 -11.01 16.88
N GLY A 133 1.13 -11.02 16.92
CA GLY A 133 1.88 -12.26 16.98
C GLY A 133 1.75 -13.09 15.71
N GLY A 134 2.45 -14.22 15.66
CA GLY A 134 2.50 -15.06 14.46
C GLY A 134 3.36 -14.48 13.34
N ARG A 135 3.05 -14.81 12.08
CA ARG A 135 3.90 -14.48 10.92
C ARG A 135 3.33 -13.42 9.98
N GLY A 136 2.01 -13.31 9.88
CA GLY A 136 1.29 -12.31 9.09
C GLY A 136 -0.14 -12.15 9.61
N GLY A 137 -0.81 -11.06 9.24
CA GLY A 137 -2.15 -10.72 9.74
C GLY A 137 -3.26 -11.40 8.95
N VAL A 138 -3.50 -10.92 7.72
CA VAL A 138 -4.61 -11.37 6.87
C VAL A 138 -4.12 -11.74 5.47
N ASN A 139 -4.44 -12.96 5.02
CA ASN A 139 -4.34 -13.39 3.62
C ASN A 139 -5.71 -13.24 2.96
N LEU A 140 -5.78 -12.48 1.88
CA LEU A 140 -6.96 -12.30 1.04
C LEU A 140 -6.62 -12.86 -0.34
N GLU A 141 -7.17 -14.02 -0.66
CA GLU A 141 -6.96 -14.71 -1.92
C GLU A 141 -8.30 -14.86 -2.65
N ASP A 142 -8.35 -14.47 -3.92
CA ASP A 142 -9.52 -14.63 -4.79
C ASP A 142 -10.83 -14.02 -4.22
N VAL A 143 -10.74 -12.94 -3.44
CA VAL A 143 -11.92 -12.25 -2.90
C VAL A 143 -12.71 -11.56 -4.02
N ASP A 144 -14.01 -11.89 -4.11
CA ASP A 144 -14.80 -11.63 -5.32
C ASP A 144 -15.38 -10.19 -5.41
N ILE A 145 -15.74 -9.58 -4.28
CA ILE A 145 -16.37 -8.25 -4.23
C ILE A 145 -15.52 -7.24 -3.47
N ALA A 146 -15.21 -7.49 -2.19
CA ALA A 146 -14.40 -6.56 -1.41
C ALA A 146 -13.84 -7.16 -0.11
N ALA A 147 -12.68 -6.67 0.33
CA ALA A 147 -12.20 -6.84 1.69
C ALA A 147 -12.05 -5.48 2.38
N VAL A 148 -12.49 -5.38 3.64
CA VAL A 148 -12.39 -4.14 4.43
C VAL A 148 -11.72 -4.42 5.77
N LEU A 149 -10.73 -3.63 6.14
CA LEU A 149 -10.23 -3.55 7.51
C LEU A 149 -10.48 -2.14 8.02
N ALA A 150 -11.28 -2.00 9.08
CA ALA A 150 -11.64 -0.69 9.63
C ALA A 150 -11.41 -0.65 11.14
N HIS A 151 -10.63 0.32 11.64
CA HIS A 151 -10.21 0.35 13.04
C HIS A 151 -9.54 -0.97 13.44
N VAL A 152 -8.40 -1.26 12.81
CA VAL A 152 -7.63 -2.49 13.04
C VAL A 152 -6.18 -2.17 13.31
N THR A 153 -5.63 -2.78 14.36
CA THR A 153 -4.20 -2.75 14.67
C THR A 153 -3.56 -4.07 14.27
N LEU A 154 -2.51 -4.04 13.45
CA LEU A 154 -1.70 -5.20 13.07
C LEU A 154 -0.25 -5.01 13.54
N ASP A 155 0.23 -5.83 14.47
CA ASP A 155 1.59 -5.68 15.01
C ASP A 155 2.19 -6.97 15.59
N GLY A 156 3.45 -6.89 16.04
CA GLY A 156 4.10 -8.00 16.74
C GLY A 156 4.33 -9.26 15.89
N PHE A 157 4.25 -9.17 14.55
CA PHE A 157 4.60 -10.28 13.66
C PHE A 157 6.09 -10.57 13.75
N ILE A 158 6.42 -11.85 13.87
CA ILE A 158 7.79 -12.31 14.10
C ILE A 158 8.32 -12.89 12.79
N PRO A 159 9.34 -12.27 12.16
CA PRO A 159 9.94 -12.81 10.96
C PRO A 159 10.52 -14.20 11.21
N HIS A 160 10.40 -15.09 10.22
CA HIS A 160 11.06 -16.37 10.25
C HIS A 160 12.59 -16.18 10.11
N SER A 161 13.38 -16.88 10.93
CA SER A 161 14.84 -16.75 10.95
C SER A 161 15.55 -17.22 9.68
N TRP A 162 14.89 -18.02 8.82
CA TRP A 162 15.49 -18.57 7.59
C TRP A 162 14.51 -18.72 6.40
N GLY A 163 13.33 -18.11 6.43
CA GLY A 163 12.31 -18.25 5.36
C GLY A 163 11.48 -16.99 5.14
N SER A 164 10.38 -17.09 4.39
CA SER A 164 9.56 -15.95 3.99
C SER A 164 8.81 -15.40 5.19
N ALA A 165 9.18 -14.20 5.63
CA ALA A 165 8.27 -13.42 6.47
C ALA A 165 7.14 -12.86 5.60
N LEU A 166 5.93 -12.90 6.14
CA LEU A 166 4.67 -12.59 5.45
C LEU A 166 4.26 -11.15 5.74
N SER A 167 3.65 -10.50 4.76
CA SER A 167 3.14 -9.14 4.92
C SER A 167 2.10 -9.08 6.04
N ALA A 168 1.88 -7.91 6.64
CA ALA A 168 0.76 -7.78 7.59
C ALA A 168 -0.58 -8.08 6.89
N ILE A 169 -0.72 -7.62 5.65
CA ILE A 169 -1.86 -7.88 4.78
C ILE A 169 -1.35 -8.33 3.41
N ARG A 170 -1.88 -9.45 2.92
CA ARG A 170 -1.66 -9.94 1.55
C ARG A 170 -2.98 -9.96 0.81
N ALA A 171 -3.00 -9.38 -0.39
CA ALA A 171 -4.15 -9.32 -1.28
C ALA A 171 -3.76 -9.83 -2.67
N THR A 172 -4.21 -11.02 -3.05
CA THR A 172 -3.82 -11.62 -4.34
C THR A 172 -5.00 -12.22 -5.07
N GLY A 173 -5.08 -12.00 -6.40
CA GLY A 173 -6.12 -12.61 -7.23
C GLY A 173 -7.53 -12.07 -6.99
N MET A 174 -7.66 -10.95 -6.28
CA MET A 174 -8.97 -10.40 -5.94
C MET A 174 -9.69 -9.90 -7.20
N ASN A 175 -10.93 -10.34 -7.43
CA ASN A 175 -11.82 -9.70 -8.40
C ASN A 175 -12.40 -8.38 -7.83
N GLY A 176 -12.41 -8.27 -6.51
CA GLY A 176 -12.92 -7.14 -5.74
C GLY A 176 -11.90 -6.05 -5.43
N SER A 177 -12.30 -5.17 -4.50
CA SER A 177 -11.47 -4.06 -3.99
C SER A 177 -10.95 -4.32 -2.57
N LEU A 178 -9.89 -3.63 -2.17
CA LEU A 178 -9.37 -3.62 -0.80
C LEU A 178 -9.50 -2.21 -0.20
N GLU A 179 -10.08 -2.13 1.00
CA GLU A 179 -10.22 -0.88 1.76
C GLU A 179 -9.59 -1.04 3.16
N LEU A 180 -8.64 -0.17 3.49
CA LEU A 180 -8.12 0.01 4.84
C LEU A 180 -8.57 1.39 5.34
N ASP A 181 -9.31 1.44 6.45
CA ASP A 181 -9.79 2.68 7.08
C ASP A 181 -9.35 2.73 8.54
N THR A 182 -8.56 3.73 8.91
CA THR A 182 -8.05 3.88 10.28
C THR A 182 -7.32 2.61 10.74
N VAL A 183 -6.27 2.23 10.01
CA VAL A 183 -5.50 1.00 10.25
C VAL A 183 -4.09 1.34 10.71
N THR A 184 -3.63 0.71 11.78
CA THR A 184 -2.26 0.85 12.29
C THR A 184 -1.47 -0.43 12.07
N ILE A 185 -0.31 -0.34 11.41
CA ILE A 185 0.57 -1.46 11.09
C ILE A 185 1.98 -1.17 11.63
N THR A 186 2.47 -2.00 12.56
CA THR A 186 3.76 -1.77 13.23
C THR A 186 4.74 -2.91 13.05
N SER A 187 5.94 -2.53 12.60
CA SER A 187 7.13 -3.36 12.32
C SER A 187 6.85 -4.64 11.51
N PRO A 188 6.07 -4.59 10.40
CA PRO A 188 5.91 -5.76 9.57
C PRO A 188 7.16 -5.94 8.68
N ILE A 189 8.04 -6.85 9.08
CA ILE A 189 9.32 -7.08 8.40
C ILE A 189 9.20 -8.35 7.56
N VAL A 190 9.26 -8.21 6.24
CA VAL A 190 9.17 -9.29 5.25
C VAL A 190 10.47 -9.49 4.48
N ASN A 191 10.68 -10.72 3.99
CA ASN A 191 11.79 -11.02 3.07
C ASN A 191 11.40 -10.82 1.59
N THR A 192 10.12 -10.61 1.33
CA THR A 192 9.53 -10.41 0.00
C THR A 192 9.10 -8.94 -0.14
N TYR A 193 7.99 -8.69 -0.82
CA TYR A 193 7.47 -7.37 -1.14
C TYR A 193 6.46 -6.91 -0.08
N GLY A 194 6.31 -5.60 0.10
CA GLY A 194 5.16 -5.05 0.83
C GLY A 194 5.16 -5.41 2.30
N GLY A 195 6.02 -4.80 3.12
CA GLY A 195 6.08 -5.12 4.55
C GLY A 195 4.70 -5.05 5.20
N GLY A 196 4.04 -3.90 5.11
CA GLY A 196 2.67 -3.74 5.57
C GLY A 196 1.64 -4.39 4.65
N LEU A 197 1.57 -3.92 3.40
CA LEU A 197 0.63 -4.42 2.39
C LEU A 197 1.38 -4.94 1.17
N TYR A 198 1.11 -6.19 0.82
CA TYR A 198 1.43 -6.75 -0.48
C TYR A 198 0.15 -7.01 -1.27
N ALA A 199 -0.02 -6.33 -2.40
CA ALA A 199 -1.15 -6.53 -3.30
C ALA A 199 -0.67 -6.89 -4.72
N SER A 200 -1.24 -7.93 -5.31
CA SER A 200 -0.95 -8.33 -6.68
C SER A 200 -2.16 -8.89 -7.40
N ASN A 201 -2.40 -8.48 -8.66
CA ASN A 201 -3.52 -8.96 -9.48
C ASN A 201 -4.86 -8.70 -8.75
N VAL A 202 -5.13 -7.43 -8.46
CA VAL A 202 -6.38 -6.96 -7.85
C VAL A 202 -7.16 -6.23 -8.93
N ALA A 203 -8.34 -6.71 -9.29
CA ALA A 203 -9.11 -6.15 -10.39
C ALA A 203 -9.83 -4.83 -10.02
N GLY A 204 -10.21 -4.68 -8.75
CA GLY A 204 -10.86 -3.48 -8.22
C GLY A 204 -9.88 -2.40 -7.75
N ASP A 205 -10.34 -1.56 -6.83
CA ASP A 205 -9.57 -0.46 -6.27
C ASP A 205 -8.81 -0.89 -5.01
N ILE A 206 -7.75 -0.16 -4.67
CA ILE A 206 -7.11 -0.20 -3.35
C ILE A 206 -7.20 1.19 -2.73
N THR A 207 -7.88 1.29 -1.58
CA THR A 207 -8.01 2.54 -0.81
C THR A 207 -7.42 2.39 0.58
N LEU A 208 -6.50 3.28 0.94
CA LEU A 208 -5.89 3.41 2.25
C LEU A 208 -6.27 4.78 2.82
N GLN A 209 -7.18 4.82 3.79
CA GLN A 209 -7.63 6.04 4.45
C GLN A 209 -7.16 6.06 5.91
N ASP A 210 -6.46 7.13 6.30
CA ASP A 210 -5.92 7.30 7.66
C ASP A 210 -5.11 6.08 8.14
N VAL A 211 -4.13 5.67 7.34
CA VAL A 211 -3.33 4.47 7.63
C VAL A 211 -1.96 4.87 8.17
N THR A 212 -1.58 4.26 9.29
CA THR A 212 -0.26 4.42 9.90
C THR A 212 0.58 3.17 9.71
N PHE A 213 1.76 3.34 9.11
CA PHE A 213 2.82 2.34 9.06
C PHE A 213 4.02 2.80 9.88
N THR A 214 4.51 1.96 10.79
CA THR A 214 5.74 2.21 11.56
C THR A 214 6.75 1.10 11.32
N GLU A 215 7.97 1.45 10.89
CA GLU A 215 9.07 0.54 10.59
C GLU A 215 8.71 -0.65 9.66
N PRO A 216 7.91 -0.48 8.60
CA PRO A 216 7.63 -1.59 7.69
C PRO A 216 8.85 -1.86 6.82
N ALA A 217 9.18 -3.14 6.57
CA ALA A 217 10.41 -3.48 5.87
C ALA A 217 10.26 -4.62 4.87
N ALA A 218 10.78 -4.44 3.65
CA ALA A 218 10.95 -5.44 2.61
C ALA A 218 12.46 -5.72 2.40
N LEU A 219 13.00 -6.72 3.11
CA LEU A 219 14.44 -6.92 3.30
C LEU A 219 15.23 -7.34 2.06
N TYR A 220 14.56 -7.82 1.00
CA TYR A 220 15.23 -8.24 -0.24
C TYR A 220 14.49 -7.77 -1.51
N ASN A 221 13.49 -6.90 -1.36
CA ASN A 221 12.55 -6.54 -2.42
C ASN A 221 12.03 -5.10 -2.24
N SER A 222 10.90 -4.79 -2.87
CA SER A 222 10.37 -3.42 -3.02
C SER A 222 9.12 -3.17 -2.17
N GLY A 223 8.79 -1.90 -1.95
CA GLY A 223 7.60 -1.47 -1.25
C GLY A 223 7.70 -1.77 0.25
N GLY A 224 8.52 -1.03 0.97
CA GLY A 224 8.76 -1.31 2.40
C GLY A 224 7.45 -1.26 3.19
N ALA A 225 6.61 -0.24 2.99
CA ALA A 225 5.26 -0.18 3.55
C ALA A 225 4.23 -0.88 2.66
N VAL A 226 4.17 -0.48 1.38
CA VAL A 226 3.15 -0.91 0.42
C VAL A 226 3.81 -1.31 -0.89
N TYR A 227 3.48 -2.51 -1.35
CA TYR A 227 3.77 -2.97 -2.70
C TYR A 227 2.48 -3.30 -3.42
N VAL A 228 2.28 -2.72 -4.60
CA VAL A 228 1.17 -3.01 -5.50
C VAL A 228 1.72 -3.36 -6.87
N ASN A 229 1.20 -4.44 -7.44
CA ASN A 229 1.48 -4.83 -8.81
C ASN A 229 0.20 -5.30 -9.51
N ASP A 230 -0.03 -4.88 -10.75
CA ASP A 230 -1.17 -5.36 -11.55
C ASP A 230 -2.51 -5.05 -10.84
N LEU A 231 -2.81 -3.76 -10.74
CA LEU A 231 -4.04 -3.23 -10.16
C LEU A 231 -4.96 -2.74 -11.28
N GLY A 232 -6.15 -3.34 -11.40
CA GLY A 232 -7.13 -3.02 -12.44
C GLY A 232 -7.89 -1.71 -12.20
N GLY A 233 -8.03 -1.30 -10.94
CA GLY A 233 -8.67 -0.05 -10.53
C GLY A 233 -7.69 1.03 -10.12
N ASP A 234 -8.17 1.93 -9.25
CA ASP A 234 -7.42 3.06 -8.73
C ASP A 234 -6.65 2.68 -7.45
N PHE A 235 -5.48 3.29 -7.27
CA PHE A 235 -4.78 3.31 -5.99
C PHE A 235 -4.97 4.65 -5.30
N ARG A 236 -5.55 4.66 -4.10
CA ARG A 236 -5.73 5.86 -3.28
C ARG A 236 -5.12 5.67 -1.90
N CYS A 237 -4.20 6.55 -1.51
CA CYS A 237 -3.72 6.66 -0.14
C CYS A 237 -3.97 8.09 0.36
N ILE A 238 -4.93 8.23 1.26
CA ILE A 238 -5.46 9.52 1.71
C ILE A 238 -5.30 9.59 3.22
N ASP A 239 -4.49 10.56 3.66
CA ASP A 239 -4.12 10.81 5.04
C ASP A 239 -3.39 9.63 5.70
N GLY A 240 -2.45 9.96 6.58
CA GLY A 240 -1.75 8.96 7.37
C GLY A 240 -0.25 9.23 7.46
N THR A 241 0.46 8.23 7.98
CA THR A 241 1.88 8.37 8.31
C THR A 241 2.64 7.10 7.96
N VAL A 242 3.81 7.25 7.34
CA VAL A 242 4.75 6.15 7.10
C VAL A 242 6.10 6.52 7.72
N THR A 243 6.50 5.80 8.76
CA THR A 243 7.72 6.11 9.53
C THR A 243 8.75 5.01 9.35
N GLU A 244 9.98 5.40 8.99
CA GLU A 244 11.14 4.53 8.80
C GLU A 244 10.89 3.31 7.89
N PRO A 245 10.21 3.47 6.74
CA PRO A 245 9.96 2.32 5.88
C PRO A 245 11.24 1.95 5.11
N TYR A 246 11.51 0.65 5.01
CA TYR A 246 12.71 0.11 4.38
C TYR A 246 12.36 -0.81 3.22
N ALA A 247 12.90 -0.53 2.04
CA ALA A 247 12.95 -1.47 0.94
C ALA A 247 14.41 -1.71 0.55
N ASP A 248 14.77 -2.96 0.32
CA ASP A 248 16.09 -3.30 -0.19
C ASP A 248 16.27 -2.81 -1.64
N GLN A 249 15.19 -2.89 -2.43
CA GLN A 249 15.19 -2.49 -3.84
C GLN A 249 14.53 -1.11 -4.01
N LYS A 250 13.23 -1.05 -4.31
CA LYS A 250 12.55 0.18 -4.76
C LYS A 250 11.45 0.61 -3.80
N GLY A 251 11.18 1.92 -3.74
CA GLY A 251 9.99 2.43 -3.06
C GLY A 251 10.01 2.13 -1.57
N GLY A 252 10.81 2.88 -0.80
CA GLY A 252 10.94 2.65 0.64
C GLY A 252 9.58 2.63 1.33
N ALA A 253 8.70 3.61 1.06
CA ALA A 253 7.30 3.58 1.49
C ALA A 253 6.43 2.83 0.48
N PHE A 254 6.33 3.35 -0.74
CA PHE A 254 5.38 2.87 -1.76
C PHE A 254 6.11 2.40 -3.01
N CYS A 255 5.82 1.19 -3.47
CA CYS A 255 6.18 0.71 -4.80
C CYS A 255 4.91 0.31 -5.56
N LEU A 256 4.54 1.09 -6.57
CA LEU A 256 3.31 0.93 -7.35
C LEU A 256 3.67 0.63 -8.80
N LEU A 257 3.31 -0.57 -9.25
CA LEU A 257 3.58 -1.08 -10.58
C LEU A 257 2.28 -1.44 -11.27
N GLN A 258 2.15 -1.10 -12.55
CA GLN A 258 1.02 -1.53 -13.39
C GLN A 258 -0.36 -1.24 -12.77
N VAL A 259 -0.57 0.01 -12.34
CA VAL A 259 -1.90 0.50 -11.95
C VAL A 259 -2.61 0.98 -13.20
N ALA A 260 -3.73 0.35 -13.54
CA ALA A 260 -4.52 0.70 -14.73
C ALA A 260 -5.32 1.99 -14.54
N GLY A 261 -5.83 2.22 -13.32
CA GLY A 261 -6.54 3.43 -12.92
C GLY A 261 -5.63 4.57 -12.49
N GLU A 262 -6.22 5.52 -11.77
CA GLU A 262 -5.51 6.68 -11.21
C GLU A 262 -4.68 6.30 -9.97
N ILE A 263 -3.60 7.04 -9.74
CA ILE A 263 -2.82 6.97 -8.50
C ILE A 263 -2.96 8.29 -7.77
N GLU A 264 -3.57 8.27 -6.59
CA GLU A 264 -3.70 9.43 -5.68
C GLU A 264 -2.99 9.13 -4.36
N ILE A 265 -1.99 9.93 -4.01
CA ILE A 265 -1.38 9.94 -2.68
C ILE A 265 -1.53 11.35 -2.13
N ARG A 266 -2.37 11.52 -1.11
CA ARG A 266 -2.72 12.82 -0.55
C ARG A 266 -2.60 12.86 0.97
N GLY A 267 -2.03 13.93 1.52
CA GLY A 267 -2.07 14.19 2.97
C GLY A 267 -1.20 13.24 3.80
N VAL A 268 -0.21 12.57 3.18
CA VAL A 268 0.63 11.57 3.83
C VAL A 268 1.96 12.17 4.27
N ALA A 269 2.34 11.92 5.53
CA ALA A 269 3.67 12.22 6.04
C ALA A 269 4.56 10.97 5.99
N ILE A 270 5.71 11.06 5.32
CA ILE A 270 6.68 9.98 5.16
C ILE A 270 8.02 10.42 5.77
N SER A 271 8.55 9.67 6.73
CA SER A 271 9.81 10.02 7.41
C SER A 271 10.84 8.90 7.30
N SER A 272 12.07 9.29 6.98
CA SER A 272 13.24 8.42 6.81
C SER A 272 13.03 7.21 5.88
N PRO A 273 12.35 7.34 4.72
CA PRO A 273 12.14 6.20 3.85
C PRO A 273 13.43 5.83 3.11
N THR A 274 13.69 4.54 3.00
CA THR A 274 14.94 4.02 2.42
C THR A 274 14.68 3.01 1.32
N ALA A 275 15.22 3.27 0.12
CA ALA A 275 15.43 2.30 -0.95
C ALA A 275 16.95 2.00 -1.05
N MET A 276 17.40 0.89 -0.48
CA MET A 276 18.83 0.70 -0.16
C MET A 276 19.72 0.51 -1.38
N TRP A 277 19.24 -0.17 -2.43
CA TRP A 277 20.04 -0.55 -3.60
C TRP A 277 19.43 -0.15 -4.95
N SER A 278 18.32 0.60 -4.96
CA SER A 278 17.69 1.04 -6.20
C SER A 278 17.01 2.41 -6.00
N ASP A 279 15.87 2.62 -6.66
CA ASP A 279 15.28 3.92 -6.89
C ASP A 279 14.06 4.24 -6.00
N GLY A 280 13.67 5.51 -5.96
CA GLY A 280 12.41 5.97 -5.37
C GLY A 280 12.44 5.82 -3.86
N GLY A 281 13.24 6.64 -3.17
CA GLY A 281 13.53 6.46 -1.75
C GLY A 281 12.26 6.38 -0.90
N ALA A 282 11.28 7.22 -1.17
CA ALA A 282 9.93 7.15 -0.61
C ALA A 282 8.95 6.43 -1.54
N ILE A 283 8.81 6.93 -2.77
CA ILE A 283 7.76 6.54 -3.71
C ILE A 283 8.40 6.12 -5.03
N TYR A 284 8.05 4.93 -5.50
CA TYR A 284 8.40 4.40 -6.81
C TYR A 284 7.11 4.07 -7.57
N ILE A 285 6.89 4.75 -8.70
CA ILE A 285 5.74 4.53 -9.58
C ILE A 285 6.24 4.23 -10.99
N LYS A 286 5.75 3.13 -11.57
CA LYS A 286 6.21 2.66 -12.88
C LYS A 286 5.11 1.99 -13.71
N GLY A 287 5.06 2.33 -15.00
CA GLY A 287 4.38 1.50 -16.01
C GLY A 287 5.16 0.24 -16.42
N GLY A 288 4.56 -0.54 -17.30
CA GLY A 288 5.16 -1.72 -17.93
C GLY A 288 5.32 -2.93 -17.01
N ALA A 289 5.66 -4.09 -17.59
CA ALA A 289 5.82 -5.35 -16.87
C ALA A 289 6.78 -5.25 -15.67
N ALA A 290 6.36 -5.86 -14.54
CA ALA A 290 7.13 -5.92 -13.28
C ALA A 290 8.51 -6.58 -13.42
N ASP A 291 8.70 -7.39 -14.46
CA ASP A 291 9.95 -8.10 -14.74
C ASP A 291 11.01 -7.25 -15.45
N GLY A 292 10.69 -5.99 -15.79
CA GLY A 292 11.61 -5.09 -16.49
C GLY A 292 11.87 -5.49 -17.94
N SER A 293 11.03 -6.34 -18.54
CA SER A 293 11.09 -6.59 -19.98
C SER A 293 10.65 -5.34 -20.74
N GLU A 294 11.55 -4.81 -21.58
CA GLU A 294 11.32 -3.64 -22.45
C GLU A 294 10.32 -3.92 -23.60
N LEU A 295 9.52 -4.99 -23.53
CA LEU A 295 8.87 -5.59 -24.69
C LEU A 295 7.36 -5.35 -24.84
N ASP A 296 6.68 -4.78 -23.83
CA ASP A 296 5.32 -4.29 -24.02
C ASP A 296 5.21 -2.87 -23.46
N GLU A 297 4.87 -1.92 -24.33
CA GLU A 297 4.60 -0.50 -24.04
C GLU A 297 3.32 -0.34 -23.19
N ASP A 298 3.24 -1.01 -22.05
CA ASP A 298 2.10 -0.91 -21.13
C ASP A 298 2.33 0.28 -20.17
N TRP A 299 2.36 1.48 -20.73
CA TRP A 299 2.42 2.74 -19.97
C TRP A 299 1.29 2.78 -18.92
N LEU A 300 1.51 3.42 -17.77
CA LEU A 300 0.42 3.69 -16.82
C LEU A 300 -0.64 4.56 -17.50
N GLY A 301 -1.86 4.04 -17.65
CA GLY A 301 -2.93 4.72 -18.39
C GLY A 301 -3.55 5.90 -17.62
N GLY A 302 -3.63 5.79 -16.29
CA GLY A 302 -4.25 6.78 -15.41
C GLY A 302 -3.35 7.96 -15.04
N ASP A 303 -3.98 9.00 -14.51
CA ASP A 303 -3.31 10.18 -13.99
C ASP A 303 -2.68 9.89 -12.62
N ILE A 304 -1.60 10.61 -12.29
CA ILE A 304 -0.93 10.56 -11.00
C ILE A 304 -1.08 11.90 -10.29
N LEU A 305 -1.60 11.87 -9.07
CA LEU A 305 -1.68 13.00 -8.16
C LEU A 305 -0.88 12.71 -6.88
N LEU A 306 0.16 13.51 -6.65
CA LEU A 306 0.82 13.61 -5.34
C LEU A 306 0.46 14.98 -4.76
N GLU A 307 -0.26 14.99 -3.63
CA GLU A 307 -0.79 16.22 -3.04
C GLU A 307 -0.58 16.28 -1.52
N ASP A 308 -0.29 17.46 -0.97
CA ASP A 308 -0.23 17.68 0.49
C ASP A 308 0.73 16.72 1.21
N LEU A 309 1.87 16.39 0.59
CA LEU A 309 2.84 15.43 1.14
C LEU A 309 3.96 16.11 1.91
N VAL A 310 4.38 15.46 2.99
CA VAL A 310 5.62 15.80 3.70
C VAL A 310 6.55 14.59 3.63
N ILE A 311 7.72 14.74 3.02
CA ILE A 311 8.73 13.67 2.94
C ILE A 311 10.03 14.17 3.57
N ASP A 312 10.45 13.53 4.66
CA ASP A 312 11.68 13.87 5.37
C ASP A 312 12.72 12.76 5.24
N SER A 313 13.96 13.16 4.98
CA SER A 313 15.16 12.31 5.03
C SER A 313 15.08 11.06 4.13
N ALA A 314 14.50 11.21 2.92
CA ALA A 314 14.40 10.11 1.97
C ALA A 314 15.75 9.73 1.35
N TYR A 315 16.00 8.44 1.21
CA TYR A 315 17.23 7.92 0.61
C TYR A 315 16.93 6.90 -0.47
N ALA A 316 17.49 7.12 -1.66
CA ALA A 316 17.60 6.13 -2.73
C ALA A 316 19.08 5.90 -3.06
N ASN A 317 19.44 4.67 -3.40
CA ASN A 317 20.78 4.38 -3.89
C ASN A 317 21.03 5.03 -5.25
N ASP A 318 20.05 4.90 -6.15
CA ASP A 318 20.19 5.30 -7.53
C ASP A 318 19.38 6.58 -7.82
N ASN A 319 18.15 6.48 -8.32
CA ASN A 319 17.37 7.62 -8.78
C ASN A 319 16.22 8.01 -7.85
N GLY A 320 15.82 9.28 -7.89
CA GLY A 320 14.59 9.74 -7.25
C GLY A 320 14.69 9.60 -5.74
N GLY A 321 15.55 10.41 -5.11
CA GLY A 321 15.87 10.26 -3.69
C GLY A 321 14.63 10.30 -2.79
N ALA A 322 13.58 11.04 -3.17
CA ALA A 322 12.24 10.87 -2.61
C ALA A 322 11.28 10.15 -3.57
N VAL A 323 11.11 10.65 -4.79
CA VAL A 323 10.06 10.21 -5.70
C VAL A 323 10.66 9.84 -7.05
N LEU A 324 10.33 8.65 -7.53
CA LEU A 324 10.53 8.25 -8.92
C LEU A 324 9.17 7.97 -9.58
N ILE A 325 8.94 8.58 -10.73
CA ILE A 325 7.79 8.30 -11.60
C ILE A 325 8.32 8.07 -13.02
N LYS A 326 7.97 6.93 -13.63
CA LYS A 326 8.29 6.70 -15.04
C LYS A 326 7.28 5.86 -15.81
N GLU A 327 7.32 6.01 -17.14
CA GLU A 327 6.50 5.25 -18.09
C GLU A 327 4.99 5.51 -17.87
N VAL A 328 4.60 6.80 -17.91
CA VAL A 328 3.24 7.28 -17.58
C VAL A 328 2.53 7.91 -18.78
N GLY A 329 1.41 7.32 -19.18
CA GLY A 329 0.56 7.77 -20.26
C GLY A 329 -0.30 8.99 -19.88
N GLY A 330 -0.81 8.99 -18.66
CA GLY A 330 -1.61 10.06 -18.06
C GLY A 330 -0.82 11.28 -17.60
N ALA A 331 -1.52 12.27 -17.06
CA ALA A 331 -0.94 13.47 -16.48
C ALA A 331 -0.28 13.19 -15.12
N VAL A 332 0.72 13.99 -14.77
CA VAL A 332 1.37 13.95 -13.45
C VAL A 332 1.20 15.30 -12.78
N THR A 333 0.62 15.31 -11.58
CA THR A 333 0.36 16.52 -10.78
C THR A 333 1.07 16.42 -9.44
N LEU A 334 1.90 17.41 -9.13
CA LEU A 334 2.68 17.53 -7.90
C LEU A 334 2.23 18.80 -7.14
N ASN A 335 1.38 18.68 -6.13
CA ASN A 335 0.77 19.84 -5.48
C ASN A 335 1.08 19.91 -3.98
N ASN A 336 1.46 21.10 -3.51
CA ASN A 336 1.68 21.38 -2.09
C ASN A 336 2.60 20.35 -1.39
N LEU A 337 3.80 20.13 -1.94
CA LEU A 337 4.74 19.14 -1.43
C LEU A 337 5.85 19.81 -0.62
N THR A 338 6.20 19.25 0.53
CA THR A 338 7.35 19.66 1.35
C THR A 338 8.33 18.51 1.51
N LEU A 339 9.54 18.66 0.97
CA LEU A 339 10.58 17.63 1.01
C LEU A 339 11.83 18.18 1.70
N THR A 340 12.38 17.44 2.67
CA THR A 340 13.62 17.83 3.38
C THR A 340 14.65 16.72 3.32
N GLY A 341 15.87 17.06 2.90
CA GLY A 341 17.00 16.15 2.81
C GLY A 341 16.87 14.93 1.89
N PRO A 342 16.10 14.95 0.77
CA PRO A 342 16.02 13.77 -0.08
C PRO A 342 17.35 13.55 -0.84
N ASN A 343 17.81 12.30 -0.92
CA ASN A 343 19.15 11.97 -1.39
C ASN A 343 19.15 10.80 -2.37
N ALA A 344 19.55 11.06 -3.61
CA ALA A 344 19.84 10.08 -4.65
C ALA A 344 21.36 9.87 -4.73
N ARG A 345 21.86 8.79 -4.12
CA ARG A 345 23.28 8.67 -3.79
C ARG A 345 24.21 8.47 -4.98
N TYR A 346 23.79 7.82 -6.05
CA TYR A 346 24.69 7.48 -7.17
C TYR A 346 24.19 7.93 -8.53
N SER A 347 23.00 8.53 -8.60
CA SER A 347 22.38 8.88 -9.87
C SER A 347 21.65 10.22 -9.80
N HIS A 348 20.43 10.30 -10.32
CA HIS A 348 19.77 11.56 -10.66
C HIS A 348 18.54 11.85 -9.79
N GLY A 349 18.11 13.12 -9.77
CA GLY A 349 16.84 13.52 -9.19
C GLY A 349 16.82 13.37 -7.68
N GLY A 350 17.57 14.21 -6.97
CA GLY A 350 17.74 14.07 -5.52
C GLY A 350 16.41 14.10 -4.78
N ALA A 351 15.44 14.90 -5.26
CA ALA A 351 14.05 14.81 -4.82
C ALA A 351 13.19 14.02 -5.81
N PHE A 352 13.18 14.42 -7.08
CA PHE A 352 12.27 13.90 -8.10
C PHE A 352 13.04 13.38 -9.32
N TYR A 353 12.75 12.15 -9.70
CA TYR A 353 13.11 11.57 -10.99
C TYR A 353 11.83 11.31 -11.79
N LEU A 354 11.65 12.06 -12.87
CA LEU A 354 10.46 12.01 -13.73
C LEU A 354 10.92 11.72 -15.16
N LYS A 355 10.59 10.53 -15.67
CA LYS A 355 11.07 10.07 -16.98
C LYS A 355 9.97 9.42 -17.81
N GLU A 356 9.98 9.60 -19.12
CA GLU A 356 9.02 8.93 -20.03
C GLU A 356 7.58 9.19 -19.57
N ILE A 357 7.18 10.47 -19.62
CA ILE A 357 5.80 10.89 -19.30
C ILE A 357 5.19 11.48 -20.57
N ASN A 358 4.10 10.88 -21.01
CA ASN A 358 3.35 11.31 -22.18
C ASN A 358 2.33 12.36 -21.82
N GLY A 359 1.75 12.37 -20.61
CA GLY A 359 0.83 13.43 -20.20
C GLY A 359 1.53 14.74 -19.86
N ILE A 360 0.72 15.74 -19.48
CA ILE A 360 1.23 17.02 -18.97
C ILE A 360 1.80 16.80 -17.56
N LEU A 361 2.94 17.42 -17.28
CA LEU A 361 3.47 17.53 -15.92
C LEU A 361 3.13 18.90 -15.34
N THR A 362 2.38 18.92 -14.24
CA THR A 362 2.13 20.15 -13.47
C THR A 362 2.65 20.05 -12.05
N GLY A 363 3.18 21.15 -11.53
CA GLY A 363 3.60 21.25 -10.15
C GLY A 363 3.29 22.62 -9.57
N ASN A 364 2.73 22.67 -8.36
CA ASN A 364 2.42 23.92 -7.67
C ASN A 364 2.75 23.84 -6.17
N GLY A 365 3.34 24.90 -5.62
CA GLY A 365 3.52 25.03 -4.17
C GLY A 365 4.49 24.00 -3.59
N ILE A 366 5.59 23.73 -4.30
CA ILE A 366 6.58 22.73 -3.89
C ILE A 366 7.71 23.42 -3.14
N THR A 367 8.07 22.91 -1.97
CA THR A 367 9.24 23.33 -1.19
C THR A 367 10.19 22.16 -1.01
N VAL A 368 11.45 22.32 -1.42
CA VAL A 368 12.50 21.31 -1.24
C VAL A 368 13.73 21.92 -0.57
N VAL A 369 14.19 21.32 0.52
CA VAL A 369 15.36 21.79 1.28
C VAL A 369 16.39 20.67 1.35
N ASP A 370 17.66 21.02 1.14
CA ASP A 370 18.81 20.11 1.19
C ASP A 370 18.73 18.88 0.25
N PRO A 371 18.17 18.97 -0.99
CA PRO A 371 18.13 17.80 -1.86
C PRO A 371 19.49 17.56 -2.53
N ARG A 372 19.84 16.30 -2.71
CA ARG A 372 21.14 15.90 -3.24
C ARG A 372 21.02 14.78 -4.27
N ALA A 373 21.66 14.96 -5.41
CA ALA A 373 21.95 13.92 -6.39
C ALA A 373 23.46 13.88 -6.66
N ASP A 374 24.04 12.69 -6.76
CA ASP A 374 25.45 12.59 -7.14
C ASP A 374 25.66 13.00 -8.61
N ASP A 375 24.69 12.77 -9.51
CA ASP A 375 24.84 13.10 -10.93
C ASP A 375 24.05 14.34 -11.39
N HIS A 376 22.79 14.22 -11.83
CA HIS A 376 22.05 15.33 -12.44
C HIS A 376 20.78 15.68 -11.67
N GLY A 377 20.40 16.96 -11.67
CA GLY A 377 19.14 17.40 -11.10
C GLY A 377 19.10 17.17 -9.59
N GLY A 378 19.84 17.98 -8.83
CA GLY A 378 19.90 17.82 -7.37
C GLY A 378 18.52 17.86 -6.72
N THR A 379 17.56 18.57 -7.32
CA THR A 379 16.13 18.47 -6.98
C THR A 379 15.35 17.69 -8.03
N PHE A 380 15.25 18.23 -9.25
CA PHE A 380 14.43 17.67 -10.33
C PHE A 380 15.31 17.13 -11.45
N TYR A 381 15.08 15.88 -11.83
CA TYR A 381 15.54 15.29 -13.08
C TYR A 381 14.33 14.97 -13.96
N LEU A 382 14.24 15.64 -15.11
CA LEU A 382 13.19 15.46 -16.11
C LEU A 382 13.81 14.92 -17.40
N LYS A 383 13.27 13.84 -17.95
CA LYS A 383 13.76 13.29 -19.22
C LYS A 383 12.65 12.61 -20.04
N ASP A 384 12.66 12.78 -21.37
CA ASP A 384 11.72 12.10 -22.29
C ASP A 384 10.25 12.47 -22.00
N LEU A 385 9.98 13.74 -21.74
CA LEU A 385 8.63 14.26 -21.45
C LEU A 385 8.00 14.83 -22.73
N GLN A 386 6.89 14.24 -23.19
CA GLN A 386 6.34 14.52 -24.52
C GLN A 386 5.47 15.79 -24.57
N ASN A 387 4.83 16.15 -23.46
CA ASN A 387 3.92 17.29 -23.38
C ASN A 387 4.42 18.34 -22.38
N ASP A 388 3.63 19.40 -22.22
CA ASP A 388 4.02 20.59 -21.46
C ASP A 388 4.39 20.27 -20.01
N VAL A 389 5.40 20.99 -19.51
CA VAL A 389 5.81 21.01 -18.11
C VAL A 389 5.54 22.40 -17.55
N THR A 390 4.71 22.47 -16.52
CA THR A 390 4.47 23.73 -15.79
C THR A 390 4.76 23.55 -14.31
N LEU A 391 5.78 24.25 -13.82
CA LEU A 391 6.07 24.32 -12.39
C LEU A 391 5.90 25.75 -11.90
N SER A 392 5.08 25.91 -10.86
CA SER A 392 4.76 27.21 -10.31
C SER A 392 4.90 27.27 -8.79
N ASN A 393 5.32 28.42 -8.26
CA ASN A 393 5.48 28.63 -6.81
C ASN A 393 6.39 27.55 -6.17
N VAL A 394 7.55 27.29 -6.78
CA VAL A 394 8.51 26.30 -6.30
C VAL A 394 9.65 26.98 -5.55
N THR A 395 9.99 26.51 -4.36
CA THR A 395 11.15 26.97 -3.59
C THR A 395 12.11 25.82 -3.38
N ILE A 396 13.38 26.02 -3.75
CA ILE A 396 14.47 25.06 -3.61
C ILE A 396 15.60 25.73 -2.85
N THR A 397 16.10 25.10 -1.80
CA THR A 397 17.20 25.63 -0.98
C THR A 397 18.29 24.59 -0.78
N ASN A 398 19.55 24.98 -0.95
CA ASN A 398 20.76 24.18 -0.72
C ASN A 398 20.74 22.85 -1.51
N THR A 399 20.73 22.95 -2.83
CA THR A 399 20.58 21.79 -3.73
C THR A 399 21.88 21.42 -4.45
N ASP A 400 22.22 20.13 -4.46
CA ASP A 400 23.48 19.63 -4.98
C ASP A 400 23.29 18.62 -6.13
N ALA A 401 23.89 18.88 -7.29
CA ALA A 401 24.20 17.90 -8.33
C ALA A 401 25.72 17.73 -8.43
N ILE A 402 26.29 16.78 -7.67
CA ILE A 402 27.71 16.84 -7.29
C ILE A 402 28.68 16.73 -8.47
N TYR A 403 28.41 15.81 -9.39
CA TYR A 403 29.31 15.51 -10.49
C TYR A 403 28.73 15.93 -11.85
N GLY A 404 27.45 16.22 -11.89
CA GLY A 404 26.74 16.47 -13.14
C GLY A 404 26.16 17.86 -13.23
N ARG A 405 24.94 17.94 -13.74
CA ARG A 405 24.38 19.16 -14.33
C ARG A 405 23.07 19.54 -13.67
N GLY A 406 22.80 20.85 -13.64
CA GLY A 406 21.55 21.40 -13.12
C GLY A 406 21.39 21.13 -11.63
N GLY A 407 22.08 21.91 -10.79
CA GLY A 407 22.12 21.72 -9.34
C GLY A 407 20.74 21.62 -8.72
N ALA A 408 19.78 22.42 -9.19
CA ALA A 408 18.38 22.26 -8.87
C ALA A 408 17.64 21.42 -9.93
N PHE A 409 17.83 21.77 -11.20
CA PHE A 409 16.95 21.32 -12.28
C PHE A 409 17.73 20.83 -13.48
N TYR A 410 17.46 19.60 -13.90
CA TYR A 410 17.94 19.02 -15.15
C TYR A 410 16.73 18.64 -16.01
N ALA A 411 16.72 19.08 -17.27
CA ALA A 411 15.75 18.66 -18.27
C ALA A 411 16.42 18.33 -19.60
N GLU A 412 16.06 17.19 -20.18
CA GLU A 412 16.57 16.66 -21.44
C GLU A 412 15.46 15.97 -22.23
N ASP A 413 15.49 16.02 -23.56
CA ASP A 413 14.56 15.31 -24.45
C ASP A 413 13.09 15.70 -24.17
N MET A 414 12.78 16.99 -24.35
CA MET A 414 11.52 17.62 -23.96
C MET A 414 10.70 18.01 -25.19
N GLY A 415 9.57 17.33 -25.41
CA GLY A 415 8.69 17.52 -26.56
C GLY A 415 7.77 18.75 -26.45
N GLY A 416 7.30 19.07 -25.24
CA GLY A 416 6.40 20.18 -24.95
C GLY A 416 7.09 21.46 -24.47
N ASP A 417 6.28 22.48 -24.17
CA ASP A 417 6.78 23.73 -23.58
C ASP A 417 7.17 23.52 -22.10
N ILE A 418 8.22 24.20 -21.65
CA ILE A 418 8.59 24.26 -20.22
C ILE A 418 8.30 25.65 -19.69
N THR A 419 7.44 25.73 -18.67
CA THR A 419 7.14 26.96 -17.94
C THR A 419 7.55 26.83 -16.48
N LEU A 420 8.47 27.69 -16.05
CA LEU A 420 8.82 27.91 -14.65
C LEU A 420 8.30 29.29 -14.24
N ASP A 421 7.29 29.36 -13.37
CA ASP A 421 6.68 30.61 -12.91
C ASP A 421 6.73 30.77 -11.38
N GLY A 422 7.40 31.80 -10.88
CA GLY A 422 7.51 32.04 -9.45
C GLY A 422 8.38 30.99 -8.75
N VAL A 423 9.45 30.57 -9.43
CA VAL A 423 10.43 29.61 -8.90
C VAL A 423 11.56 30.37 -8.19
N THR A 424 11.92 29.95 -6.99
CA THR A 424 13.07 30.46 -6.22
C THR A 424 14.05 29.32 -5.97
N ILE A 425 15.31 29.52 -6.35
CA ILE A 425 16.41 28.60 -6.08
C ILE A 425 17.47 29.40 -5.31
N ASP A 426 17.75 28.96 -4.08
CA ASP A 426 18.74 29.56 -3.19
C ASP A 426 19.81 28.54 -2.85
N ASP A 427 21.07 28.87 -3.15
CA ASP A 427 22.24 28.01 -3.00
C ASP A 427 22.13 26.70 -3.80
N SER A 428 22.75 26.67 -4.97
CA SER A 428 22.71 25.52 -5.86
C SER A 428 24.09 25.23 -6.43
N TYR A 429 24.49 23.96 -6.39
CA TYR A 429 25.77 23.52 -6.91
C TYR A 429 25.59 22.49 -8.03
N ALA A 430 26.27 22.69 -9.16
CA ALA A 430 26.46 21.66 -10.17
C ALA A 430 27.96 21.45 -10.42
N GLY A 431 28.44 20.21 -10.27
CA GLY A 431 29.85 19.88 -10.51
C GLY A 431 30.31 20.11 -11.95
N ASN A 432 29.38 20.20 -12.89
CA ASN A 432 29.66 20.34 -14.32
C ASN A 432 29.03 21.60 -14.93
N GLN A 433 27.76 21.55 -15.34
CA GLN A 433 27.09 22.63 -16.10
C GLN A 433 25.74 23.01 -15.48
N GLY A 434 25.34 24.25 -15.71
CA GLY A 434 24.00 24.74 -15.37
C GLY A 434 23.89 25.46 -14.02
N GLY A 435 24.84 25.26 -13.09
CA GLY A 435 24.78 25.84 -11.74
C GLY A 435 23.49 25.44 -11.03
N ALA A 436 22.43 26.24 -11.20
CA ALA A 436 21.06 25.90 -10.82
C ALA A 436 20.29 25.08 -11.87
N LEU A 437 20.33 25.47 -13.15
CA LEU A 437 19.42 25.01 -14.19
C LEU A 437 20.17 24.49 -15.42
N TYR A 438 19.80 23.32 -15.91
CA TYR A 438 20.32 22.77 -17.15
C TYR A 438 19.18 22.27 -18.04
N PHE A 439 19.16 22.73 -19.29
CA PHE A 439 18.19 22.33 -20.30
C PHE A 439 18.94 21.89 -21.56
N ASN A 440 18.59 20.72 -22.08
CA ASN A 440 19.10 20.16 -23.33
C ASN A 440 17.94 19.58 -24.14
N ASP A 441 18.09 19.56 -25.45
CA ASP A 441 17.12 19.01 -26.42
C ASP A 441 15.66 19.39 -26.12
N LEU A 442 15.36 20.69 -26.24
CA LEU A 442 14.01 21.23 -26.10
C LEU A 442 13.41 21.46 -27.49
N ASP A 443 12.31 20.76 -27.79
CA ASP A 443 11.51 21.01 -28.99
C ASP A 443 10.54 22.20 -28.80
N GLY A 444 10.01 22.34 -27.57
CA GLY A 444 9.11 23.42 -27.17
C GLY A 444 9.80 24.70 -26.69
N ALA A 445 8.99 25.67 -26.29
CA ALA A 445 9.45 26.94 -25.74
C ALA A 445 9.86 26.80 -24.26
N LEU A 446 10.97 27.44 -23.89
CA LEU A 446 11.35 27.65 -22.48
C LEU A 446 10.87 29.02 -22.00
N THR A 447 9.98 29.03 -21.01
CA THR A 447 9.42 30.21 -20.39
C THR A 447 9.83 30.30 -18.92
N LEU A 448 10.62 31.32 -18.58
CA LEU A 448 11.06 31.60 -17.21
C LEU A 448 10.42 32.91 -16.75
N GLN A 449 9.46 32.83 -15.84
CA GLN A 449 8.72 33.96 -15.29
C GLN A 449 8.92 34.02 -13.77
N ASN A 450 9.17 35.22 -13.24
CA ASN A 450 9.37 35.43 -11.80
C ASN A 450 10.40 34.47 -11.17
N LEU A 451 11.41 34.06 -11.94
CA LEU A 451 12.47 33.15 -11.51
C LEU A 451 13.53 33.93 -10.72
N THR A 452 13.85 33.46 -9.52
CA THR A 452 14.97 33.93 -8.70
C THR A 452 15.99 32.81 -8.53
N VAL A 453 17.26 33.10 -8.83
CA VAL A 453 18.40 32.20 -8.56
C VAL A 453 19.44 32.99 -7.78
N ASP A 454 19.70 32.61 -6.54
CA ASP A 454 20.75 33.16 -5.67
C ASP A 454 21.74 32.06 -5.27
N GLY A 455 23.02 32.38 -5.15
CA GLY A 455 24.05 31.41 -4.72
C GLY A 455 24.41 30.27 -5.69
N GLY A 456 24.18 30.41 -7.00
CA GLY A 456 24.50 29.36 -7.98
C GLY A 456 25.99 29.21 -8.33
N HIS A 457 26.54 27.99 -8.25
CA HIS A 457 27.97 27.68 -8.51
C HIS A 457 28.21 26.56 -9.53
#